data_AF-X1EKL9-F1
#
_entry.id   AF-X1EKL9-F1
#
_cell.length_a   1.000
_cell.length_b   1.000
_cell.length_c   1.000
_cell.angle_alpha   90.00
_cell.angle_beta   90.00
_cell.angle_gamma   90.00
#
_symmetry.space_group_name_H-M   'P 1'
#
loop_
_entity.id
_entity.type
_entity.pdbx_description
1 polymer ?
#
loop_
_entity_poly.entity_id
_entity_poly.type
_entity_poly.pdbx_seq_one_letter_code
_entity_poly.pdbx_strand_id
1 'polypeptide(L)'
;MKDTAVLITTFLRDDLLFRCIESIRRYYPDIPVFVGDNGKPDPGKTKFCSENKCEILELAFDLGVAGTRNEALKLIPQEYKYIVVVEDDIVFTEHTNLSMWRKILEAERKIGIVGGLLKLSPIEDQHYEANMRIDGNTHYIEKLTNPKWNAVGDIKYFLCDLILNVFMMRKEVWDEVKWDPQFKTAFEHSDFFLRLKYKADKVGNPVFKNKKAVLKKNRFRIAYTPDTWMFHKKDVHNSEYRKYRARAVGYQQFKEKWKVGSSVSSFNKVSPVRREMFLDIKDENLGLAMHILEKHSCKWWLEAGTCLGAVRQRAFITYDPDIDIGLPEAHLKLWDVFIKEFKSAGFELYKEWEHDGKRMELSFKRKGIKLDLFFFF
;
A
#
# COMPACT_ATOMS: atom_id res chain seq x y z
N MET A 1 -3.79 27.93 -15.36
CA MET A 1 -4.52 27.31 -14.23
C MET A 1 -4.22 28.09 -12.95
N LYS A 2 -4.81 29.28 -12.77
CA LYS A 2 -4.42 30.21 -11.68
C LYS A 2 -4.96 29.83 -10.30
N ASP A 3 -6.06 29.08 -10.26
CA ASP A 3 -6.76 28.59 -9.05
C ASP A 3 -6.43 27.12 -8.74
N THR A 4 -5.28 26.63 -9.21
CA THR A 4 -4.82 25.24 -9.03
C THR A 4 -3.45 25.23 -8.36
N ALA A 5 -3.30 24.45 -7.30
CA ALA A 5 -2.03 24.26 -6.60
C ALA A 5 -1.69 22.77 -6.49
N VAL A 6 -0.40 22.45 -6.40
CA VAL A 6 0.10 21.10 -6.11
C VAL A 6 0.41 21.01 -4.62
N LEU A 7 -0.02 19.93 -3.97
CA LEU A 7 0.37 19.56 -2.63
C LEU A 7 1.20 18.27 -2.69
N ILE A 8 2.47 18.38 -2.31
CA ILE A 8 3.39 17.25 -2.16
C ILE A 8 3.44 16.86 -0.69
N THR A 9 3.25 15.59 -0.38
CA THR A 9 3.52 15.03 0.96
C THR A 9 4.87 14.33 0.93
N THR A 10 5.74 14.65 1.90
CA THR A 10 7.07 14.05 2.01
C THR A 10 7.41 13.70 3.45
N PHE A 11 8.22 12.66 3.63
CA PHE A 11 8.76 12.23 4.92
C PHE A 11 10.10 11.52 4.74
N LEU A 12 11.20 12.17 5.15
CA LEU A 12 12.56 11.59 5.15
C LEU A 12 13.03 11.08 3.77
N ARG A 13 12.52 11.61 2.65
CA ARG A 13 12.83 11.14 1.28
C ARG A 13 13.20 12.30 0.34
N ASP A 14 14.13 13.13 0.79
CA ASP A 14 14.45 14.40 0.14
C ASP A 14 14.90 14.24 -1.32
N ASP A 15 15.65 13.19 -1.67
CA ASP A 15 16.05 12.89 -3.07
C ASP A 15 14.86 12.63 -4.00
N LEU A 16 13.78 12.04 -3.49
CA LEU A 16 12.56 11.81 -4.27
C LEU A 16 11.78 13.12 -4.39
N LEU A 17 11.65 13.85 -3.29
CA LEU A 17 11.02 15.17 -3.27
C LEU A 17 11.65 16.11 -4.31
N PHE A 18 12.98 16.20 -4.34
CA PHE A 18 13.69 17.08 -5.27
C PHE A 18 13.40 16.71 -6.71
N ARG A 19 13.45 15.41 -7.04
CA ARG A 19 13.11 14.89 -8.36
C ARG A 19 11.65 15.16 -8.76
N CYS A 20 10.72 15.01 -7.81
CA CYS A 20 9.31 15.33 -8.01
C CYS A 20 9.14 16.82 -8.36
N ILE A 21 9.71 17.71 -7.55
CA ILE A 21 9.67 19.17 -7.77
C ILE A 21 10.28 19.56 -9.12
N GLU A 22 11.47 19.05 -9.45
CA GLU A 22 12.12 19.33 -10.74
C GLU A 22 11.25 18.90 -11.92
N SER A 23 10.61 17.72 -11.82
CA SER A 23 9.71 17.24 -12.86
C SER A 23 8.45 18.11 -12.99
N ILE A 24 7.89 18.59 -11.87
CA ILE A 24 6.78 19.54 -11.88
C ILE A 24 7.22 20.84 -12.54
N ARG A 25 8.38 21.39 -12.19
CA ARG A 25 8.89 22.63 -12.76
C ARG A 25 9.16 22.55 -14.25
N ARG A 26 9.56 21.37 -14.75
CA ARG A 26 9.75 21.13 -16.18
C ARG A 26 8.46 21.30 -16.99
N TYR A 27 7.33 20.79 -16.50
CA TYR A 27 6.07 20.78 -17.26
C TYR A 27 5.06 21.86 -16.83
N TYR A 28 5.20 22.36 -15.59
CA TYR A 28 4.34 23.35 -14.96
C TYR A 28 5.21 24.36 -14.18
N PRO A 29 6.03 25.19 -14.87
CA PRO A 29 7.04 26.04 -14.24
C PRO A 29 6.47 27.04 -13.22
N ASP A 30 5.24 27.51 -13.44
CA ASP A 30 4.60 28.53 -12.62
C ASP A 30 3.44 28.01 -11.76
N ILE A 31 3.19 26.70 -11.71
CA ILE A 31 2.15 26.18 -10.82
C ILE A 31 2.59 26.34 -9.36
N PRO A 32 1.72 26.86 -8.46
CA PRO A 32 2.00 26.89 -7.04
C PRO A 32 2.23 25.49 -6.50
N VAL A 33 3.29 25.30 -5.71
CA VAL A 33 3.65 24.02 -5.11
C VAL A 33 3.84 24.23 -3.61
N PHE A 34 3.08 23.47 -2.83
CA PHE A 34 3.18 23.39 -1.38
C PHE A 34 3.75 22.03 -1.00
N VAL A 35 4.75 22.01 -0.13
CA VAL A 35 5.39 20.79 0.36
C VAL A 35 5.04 20.63 1.83
N GLY A 36 4.15 19.71 2.15
CA GLY A 36 3.91 19.28 3.52
C GLY A 36 5.02 18.32 3.94
N ASP A 37 5.94 18.81 4.76
CA ASP A 37 7.07 18.03 5.27
C ASP A 37 6.89 17.73 6.75
N ASN A 38 6.73 16.45 7.08
CA ASN A 38 6.67 15.98 8.47
C ASN A 38 7.94 15.22 8.88
N GLY A 39 9.04 15.40 8.13
CA GLY A 39 10.36 14.85 8.40
C GLY A 39 11.18 15.70 9.35
N LYS A 40 12.50 15.52 9.30
CA LYS A 40 13.45 16.36 10.04
C LYS A 40 13.65 17.68 9.26
N PRO A 41 13.71 18.83 9.96
CA PRO A 41 14.13 20.08 9.34
C PRO A 41 15.50 19.93 8.69
N ASP A 42 15.64 20.45 7.48
CA ASP A 42 16.91 20.47 6.74
C ASP A 42 17.03 21.80 5.98
N PRO A 43 18.00 22.66 6.34
CA PRO A 43 18.25 23.92 5.65
C PRO A 43 18.51 23.77 4.15
N GLY A 44 19.13 22.66 3.72
CA GLY A 44 19.39 22.36 2.31
C GLY A 44 18.09 22.13 1.54
N LYS A 45 17.15 21.38 2.12
CA LYS A 45 15.80 21.18 1.57
C LYS A 45 14.99 22.47 1.54
N THR A 46 15.04 23.29 2.60
CA THR A 46 14.35 24.59 2.63
C THR A 46 14.89 25.52 1.56
N LYS A 47 16.22 25.57 1.38
CA LYS A 47 16.87 26.32 0.30
C LYS A 47 16.44 25.81 -1.08
N PHE A 48 16.49 24.49 -1.31
CA PHE A 48 16.08 23.89 -2.58
C PHE A 48 14.63 24.23 -2.93
N CYS A 49 13.71 24.14 -1.97
CA CYS A 49 12.30 24.47 -2.18
C CYS A 49 12.13 25.94 -2.57
N SER A 50 12.81 26.86 -1.87
CA SER A 50 12.79 28.29 -2.17
C SER A 50 13.31 28.60 -3.58
N GLU A 51 14.47 28.04 -3.96
CA GLU A 51 15.06 28.21 -5.30
C GLU A 51 14.16 27.65 -6.41
N ASN A 52 13.36 26.64 -6.09
CA ASN A 52 12.37 26.04 -7.00
C ASN A 52 10.95 26.61 -6.79
N LYS A 53 10.78 27.81 -6.25
CA LYS A 53 9.47 28.49 -6.10
C LYS A 53 8.41 27.64 -5.37
N CYS A 54 8.82 26.83 -4.40
CA CYS A 54 7.94 25.99 -3.59
C CYS A 54 7.81 26.57 -2.18
N GLU A 55 6.62 26.47 -1.60
CA GLU A 55 6.38 26.80 -0.20
C GLU A 55 6.50 25.52 0.63
N ILE A 56 7.52 25.43 1.47
CA ILE A 56 7.68 24.32 2.41
C ILE A 56 6.93 24.62 3.71
N LEU A 57 6.06 23.69 4.08
CA LEU A 57 5.31 23.70 5.33
C LEU A 57 5.99 22.71 6.26
N GLU A 58 6.83 23.22 7.15
CA GLU A 58 7.49 22.41 8.18
C GLU A 58 6.47 22.02 9.25
N LEU A 59 6.17 20.73 9.34
CA LEU A 59 5.14 20.20 10.23
C LEU A 59 5.76 19.33 11.33
N ALA A 60 4.93 19.00 12.33
CA ALA A 60 5.36 18.13 13.42
C ALA A 60 5.89 16.79 12.87
N PHE A 61 6.98 16.32 13.47
CA PHE A 61 7.64 15.09 13.05
C PHE A 61 6.67 13.89 13.11
N ASP A 62 6.66 13.08 12.06
CA ASP A 62 5.86 11.84 11.98
C ASP A 62 4.34 12.06 12.18
N LEU A 63 3.79 13.12 11.61
CA LEU A 63 2.32 13.27 11.50
C LEU A 63 1.66 12.16 10.65
N GLY A 64 2.45 11.48 9.81
CA GLY A 64 1.95 10.56 8.81
C GLY A 64 1.25 11.26 7.64
N VAL A 65 0.90 10.50 6.61
CA VAL A 65 0.34 11.01 5.35
C VAL A 65 -0.98 11.76 5.60
N ALA A 66 -1.88 11.17 6.39
CA ALA A 66 -3.18 11.76 6.72
C ALA A 66 -3.05 13.09 7.47
N GLY A 67 -2.21 13.11 8.52
CA GLY A 67 -1.96 14.31 9.32
C GLY A 67 -1.33 15.42 8.48
N THR A 68 -0.29 15.10 7.71
CA THR A 68 0.40 16.06 6.84
C THR A 68 -0.54 16.71 5.84
N ARG A 69 -1.35 15.91 5.11
CA ARG A 69 -2.31 16.44 4.15
C ARG A 69 -3.31 17.40 4.79
N ASN A 70 -3.82 17.03 5.96
CA ASN A 70 -4.77 17.87 6.69
C ASN A 70 -4.16 19.19 7.17
N GLU A 71 -2.96 19.19 7.73
CA GLU A 71 -2.30 20.42 8.17
C GLU A 71 -1.90 21.30 6.97
N ALA A 72 -1.36 20.70 5.90
CA ALA A 72 -1.00 21.43 4.70
C ALA A 72 -2.21 22.09 4.02
N LEU A 73 -3.35 21.38 3.90
CA LEU A 73 -4.57 21.91 3.29
C LEU A 73 -5.20 23.08 4.07
N LYS A 74 -4.98 23.17 5.38
CA LYS A 74 -5.38 24.34 6.19
C LYS A 74 -4.59 25.60 5.80
N LEU A 75 -3.31 25.43 5.49
CA LEU A 75 -2.38 26.52 5.20
C LEU A 75 -2.46 26.98 3.74
N ILE A 76 -2.84 26.08 2.82
CA ILE A 76 -3.04 26.44 1.42
C ILE A 76 -4.14 27.52 1.28
N PRO A 77 -3.87 28.64 0.57
CA PRO A 77 -4.83 29.73 0.37
C PRO A 77 -6.17 29.29 -0.23
N GLN A 78 -7.24 30.03 0.07
CA GLN A 78 -8.61 29.70 -0.36
C GLN A 78 -8.88 29.99 -1.85
N GLU A 79 -8.04 30.80 -2.50
CA GLU A 79 -8.12 31.05 -3.94
C GLU A 79 -7.82 29.81 -4.79
N TYR A 80 -7.09 28.84 -4.23
CA TYR A 80 -6.81 27.55 -4.89
C TYR A 80 -7.99 26.59 -4.73
N LYS A 81 -8.88 26.60 -5.72
CA LYS A 81 -10.09 25.76 -5.75
C LYS A 81 -9.80 24.30 -6.08
N TYR A 82 -8.69 24.03 -6.76
CA TYR A 82 -8.27 22.69 -7.17
C TYR A 82 -6.90 22.38 -6.58
N ILE A 83 -6.80 21.24 -5.90
CA ILE A 83 -5.54 20.75 -5.32
C ILE A 83 -5.13 19.47 -6.05
N VAL A 84 -3.94 19.46 -6.63
CA VAL A 84 -3.30 18.26 -7.16
C VAL A 84 -2.52 17.63 -6.01
N VAL A 85 -3.04 16.54 -5.47
CA VAL A 85 -2.41 15.78 -4.39
C VAL A 85 -1.42 14.81 -5.02
N VAL A 86 -0.16 14.87 -4.60
CA VAL A 86 0.92 14.00 -5.08
C VAL A 86 1.81 13.55 -3.90
N GLU A 87 2.50 12.45 -4.09
CA GLU A 87 3.56 11.97 -3.18
C GLU A 87 4.94 12.35 -3.74
N ASP A 88 5.96 12.36 -2.89
CA ASP A 88 7.34 12.69 -3.28
C ASP A 88 7.96 11.71 -4.30
N ASP A 89 7.39 10.51 -4.49
CA ASP A 89 7.89 9.48 -5.41
C ASP A 89 7.26 9.55 -6.81
N ILE A 90 6.56 10.64 -7.12
CA ILE A 90 5.90 10.87 -8.40
C ILE A 90 6.78 11.74 -9.31
N VAL A 91 6.86 11.36 -10.58
CA VAL A 91 7.59 12.11 -11.61
C VAL A 91 6.64 12.48 -12.74
N PHE A 92 6.46 13.77 -12.94
CA PHE A 92 5.63 14.32 -14.01
C PHE A 92 6.27 14.06 -15.37
N THR A 93 5.43 13.92 -16.39
CA THR A 93 5.85 13.65 -17.77
C THR A 93 5.16 14.61 -18.73
N GLU A 94 5.55 14.56 -20.00
CA GLU A 94 4.88 15.22 -21.10
C GLU A 94 3.42 14.77 -21.27
N HIS A 95 3.06 13.62 -20.71
CA HIS A 95 1.69 13.09 -20.66
C HIS A 95 0.93 13.48 -19.40
N THR A 96 1.55 14.19 -18.46
CA THR A 96 0.82 14.75 -17.33
C THR A 96 -0.04 15.92 -17.80
N ASN A 97 -1.36 15.76 -17.88
CA ASN A 97 -2.28 16.80 -18.34
C ASN A 97 -3.30 17.22 -17.26
N LEU A 98 -2.90 18.19 -16.42
CA LEU A 98 -3.77 18.73 -15.36
C LEU A 98 -4.99 19.49 -15.91
N SER A 99 -4.89 20.05 -17.11
CA SER A 99 -6.03 20.72 -17.76
C SER A 99 -7.13 19.74 -18.13
N MET A 100 -6.77 18.51 -18.52
CA MET A 100 -7.73 17.44 -18.79
C MET A 100 -8.49 17.02 -17.53
N TRP A 101 -7.78 16.80 -16.43
CA TRP A 101 -8.38 16.52 -15.12
C TRP A 101 -9.36 17.63 -14.70
N ARG A 102 -8.95 18.89 -14.84
CA ARG A 102 -9.82 20.03 -14.54
C ARG A 102 -11.11 20.03 -15.37
N LYS A 103 -11.03 19.77 -16.69
CA LYS A 103 -12.21 19.69 -17.56
C LYS A 103 -13.20 18.62 -17.10
N ILE A 104 -12.71 17.45 -16.65
CA ILE A 104 -13.56 16.39 -16.10
C ILE A 104 -14.26 16.87 -14.82
N LEU A 105 -13.52 17.51 -13.90
CA LEU A 105 -14.12 18.06 -12.68
C LEU A 105 -15.21 19.08 -13.02
N GLU A 106 -14.92 20.02 -13.92
CA GLU A 106 -15.82 21.13 -14.29
C GLU A 106 -17.08 20.67 -15.05
N ALA A 107 -16.99 19.58 -15.81
CA ALA A 107 -18.13 19.04 -16.56
C ALA A 107 -19.26 18.53 -15.66
N GLU A 108 -18.93 18.04 -14.47
CA GLU A 108 -19.96 17.54 -13.54
C GLU A 108 -19.62 17.86 -12.09
N ARG A 109 -20.41 18.75 -11.47
CA ARG A 109 -20.23 19.23 -10.09
C ARG A 109 -20.05 18.12 -9.05
N LYS A 110 -20.73 16.98 -9.25
CA LYS A 110 -20.67 15.83 -8.34
C LYS A 110 -19.35 15.05 -8.45
N ILE A 111 -18.50 15.29 -9.46
CA ILE A 111 -17.16 14.74 -9.52
C ILE A 111 -16.25 15.64 -8.67
N GLY A 112 -15.82 15.09 -7.53
CA GLY A 112 -14.97 15.80 -6.57
C GLY A 112 -13.48 15.53 -6.75
N ILE A 113 -13.15 14.34 -7.28
CA ILE A 113 -11.78 13.86 -7.46
C ILE A 113 -11.65 13.25 -8.86
N VAL A 114 -10.52 13.49 -9.51
CA VAL A 114 -10.10 12.81 -10.74
C VAL A 114 -8.64 12.39 -10.63
N GLY A 115 -8.35 11.14 -10.99
CA GLY A 115 -6.99 10.62 -11.08
C GLY A 115 -6.66 10.04 -12.43
N GLY A 116 -5.43 9.55 -12.56
CA GLY A 116 -4.95 8.91 -13.77
C GLY A 116 -3.98 7.78 -13.49
N LEU A 117 -3.25 7.40 -14.54
CA LEU A 117 -2.39 6.23 -14.52
C LEU A 117 -1.02 6.56 -13.92
N LEU A 118 -0.50 5.65 -13.08
CA LEU A 118 0.92 5.64 -12.74
C LEU A 118 1.61 4.52 -13.50
N LYS A 119 2.84 4.78 -13.95
CA LYS A 119 3.71 3.78 -14.59
C LYS A 119 4.92 3.48 -13.70
N LEU A 120 5.25 2.21 -13.54
CA LEU A 120 6.48 1.77 -12.83
C LEU A 120 7.69 1.83 -13.78
N SER A 121 7.45 1.56 -15.05
CA SER A 121 8.40 1.70 -16.16
C SER A 121 7.62 2.10 -17.43
N PRO A 122 8.29 2.46 -18.55
CA PRO A 122 7.58 2.81 -19.79
C PRO A 122 6.57 1.75 -20.26
N ILE A 123 6.79 0.48 -19.90
CA ILE A 123 6.00 -0.68 -20.33
C ILE A 123 5.13 -1.27 -19.21
N GLU A 124 5.24 -0.79 -17.98
CA GLU A 124 4.55 -1.38 -16.83
C GLU A 124 3.62 -0.37 -16.15
N ASP A 125 2.33 -0.67 -16.19
CA ASP A 125 1.26 0.13 -15.63
C ASP A 125 0.95 -0.29 -14.19
N GLN A 126 0.78 0.68 -13.30
CA GLN A 126 0.29 0.47 -11.95
C GLN A 126 -1.19 0.83 -11.87
N HIS A 127 -2.01 -0.20 -11.70
CA HIS A 127 -3.46 -0.07 -11.53
C HIS A 127 -3.86 -0.08 -10.06
N TYR A 128 -4.86 0.74 -9.71
CA TYR A 128 -5.53 0.68 -8.40
C TYR A 128 -6.98 1.19 -8.42
N GLU A 129 -7.48 1.49 -9.62
CA GLU A 129 -8.84 1.91 -9.87
C GLU A 129 -9.84 0.77 -9.61
N ALA A 130 -10.71 0.96 -8.63
CA ALA A 130 -11.59 -0.08 -8.12
C ALA A 130 -12.94 0.43 -7.62
N ASN A 131 -13.89 -0.50 -7.53
CA ASN A 131 -15.08 -0.35 -6.72
C ASN A 131 -14.82 -0.80 -5.28
N MET A 132 -15.42 -0.13 -4.32
CA MET A 132 -15.26 -0.44 -2.89
C MET A 132 -16.61 -0.74 -2.26
N ARG A 133 -16.73 -1.80 -1.46
CA ARG A 133 -17.96 -2.03 -0.68
C ARG A 133 -17.67 -2.67 0.65
N ILE A 134 -18.61 -2.50 1.57
CA ILE A 134 -18.65 -3.26 2.82
C ILE A 134 -19.91 -4.10 2.77
N ASP A 135 -19.75 -5.41 2.95
CA ASP A 135 -20.84 -6.36 3.03
C ASP A 135 -20.64 -7.24 4.26
N GLY A 136 -21.62 -7.21 5.16
CA GLY A 136 -21.50 -7.80 6.50
C GLY A 136 -20.27 -7.31 7.23
N ASN A 137 -19.34 -8.23 7.51
CA ASN A 137 -18.10 -8.01 8.24
C ASN A 137 -16.87 -7.94 7.31
N THR A 138 -17.06 -7.72 6.01
CA THR A 138 -15.99 -7.77 5.02
C THR A 138 -15.95 -6.52 4.16
N HIS A 139 -14.75 -5.94 4.04
CA HIS A 139 -14.44 -4.88 3.10
C HIS A 139 -13.91 -5.46 1.79
N TYR A 140 -14.40 -4.96 0.65
CA TYR A 140 -14.03 -5.41 -0.69
C TYR A 140 -13.47 -4.25 -1.51
N ILE A 141 -12.35 -4.51 -2.19
CA ILE A 141 -11.77 -3.67 -3.25
C ILE A 141 -11.78 -4.50 -4.54
N GLU A 142 -12.64 -4.14 -5.47
CA GLU A 142 -12.91 -4.92 -6.67
C GLU A 142 -12.39 -4.15 -7.89
N LYS A 143 -11.35 -4.67 -8.56
CA LYS A 143 -10.76 -4.02 -9.75
C LYS A 143 -11.83 -3.87 -10.83
N LEU A 144 -11.93 -2.70 -11.45
CA LEU A 144 -12.81 -2.52 -12.62
C LEU A 144 -12.18 -3.20 -13.84
N THR A 145 -12.85 -4.21 -14.38
CA THR A 145 -12.43 -4.91 -15.61
C THR A 145 -13.18 -4.44 -16.84
N ASN A 146 -14.42 -3.96 -16.70
CA ASN A 146 -15.23 -3.43 -17.78
C ASN A 146 -15.96 -2.14 -17.34
N PRO A 147 -15.24 -1.01 -17.27
CA PRO A 147 -15.82 0.24 -16.80
C PRO A 147 -16.80 0.85 -17.82
N LYS A 148 -17.85 1.50 -17.31
CA LYS A 148 -18.72 2.33 -18.15
C LYS A 148 -18.06 3.68 -18.42
N TRP A 149 -17.57 3.85 -19.64
CA TRP A 149 -16.97 5.09 -20.10
C TRP A 149 -18.01 6.21 -20.28
N ASN A 150 -17.58 7.41 -19.93
CA ASN A 150 -18.24 8.69 -20.14
C ASN A 150 -17.26 9.60 -20.91
N ALA A 151 -17.73 10.74 -21.39
CA ALA A 151 -16.89 11.68 -22.13
C ALA A 151 -17.19 13.15 -21.80
N VAL A 152 -16.17 13.99 -21.92
CA VAL A 152 -16.27 15.45 -21.97
C VAL A 152 -15.52 15.92 -23.21
N GLY A 153 -16.25 16.20 -24.29
CA GLY A 153 -15.65 16.31 -25.62
C GLY A 153 -14.93 14.99 -25.97
N ASP A 154 -13.65 15.07 -26.35
CA ASP A 154 -12.83 13.90 -26.70
C ASP A 154 -12.20 13.19 -25.48
N ILE A 155 -12.35 13.74 -24.28
CA ILE A 155 -11.74 13.19 -23.05
C ILE A 155 -12.61 12.06 -22.52
N LYS A 156 -12.06 10.84 -22.48
CA LYS A 156 -12.75 9.68 -21.91
C LYS A 156 -12.40 9.48 -20.44
N TYR A 157 -13.40 9.16 -19.63
CA TYR A 157 -13.22 8.83 -18.23
C TYR A 157 -14.29 7.84 -17.77
N PHE A 158 -14.09 7.19 -16.63
CA PHE A 158 -15.14 6.42 -15.97
C PHE A 158 -15.19 6.71 -14.48
N LEU A 159 -16.27 6.30 -13.83
CA LEU A 159 -16.46 6.47 -12.40
C LEU A 159 -16.04 5.21 -11.64
N CYS A 160 -15.41 5.41 -10.49
CA CYS A 160 -14.97 4.36 -9.58
C CYS A 160 -15.06 4.85 -8.13
N ASP A 161 -14.68 4.00 -7.17
CA ASP A 161 -14.70 4.33 -5.74
C ASP A 161 -13.29 4.52 -5.14
N LEU A 162 -12.26 4.07 -5.85
CA LEU A 162 -10.86 4.10 -5.44
C LEU A 162 -9.99 4.37 -6.67
N ILE A 163 -8.91 5.13 -6.48
CA ILE A 163 -7.83 5.39 -7.45
C ILE A 163 -6.51 5.43 -6.68
N LEU A 164 -5.37 5.70 -7.32
CA LEU A 164 -4.11 5.95 -6.62
C LEU A 164 -4.13 7.30 -5.88
N ASN A 165 -3.25 7.49 -4.89
CA ASN A 165 -3.06 8.72 -4.10
C ASN A 165 -2.43 9.90 -4.90
N VAL A 166 -2.68 9.93 -6.21
CA VAL A 166 -2.21 10.95 -7.14
C VAL A 166 -3.41 11.39 -7.96
N PHE A 167 -3.95 12.56 -7.62
CA PHE A 167 -5.22 13.03 -8.18
C PHE A 167 -5.37 14.54 -8.06
N MET A 168 -6.26 15.11 -8.88
CA MET A 168 -6.78 16.46 -8.67
C MET A 168 -8.12 16.40 -7.92
N MET A 169 -8.26 17.23 -6.91
CA MET A 169 -9.41 17.30 -6.02
C MET A 169 -9.94 18.73 -5.95
N ARG A 170 -11.27 18.88 -5.93
CA ARG A 170 -11.91 20.14 -5.54
C ARG A 170 -11.64 20.38 -4.06
N LYS A 171 -11.14 21.56 -3.66
CA LYS A 171 -10.82 21.84 -2.25
C LYS A 171 -12.03 21.64 -1.32
N GLU A 172 -13.26 21.89 -1.79
CA GLU A 172 -14.50 21.62 -1.04
C GLU A 172 -14.69 20.15 -0.63
N VAL A 173 -14.04 19.20 -1.30
CA VAL A 173 -14.04 17.80 -0.87
C VAL A 173 -13.42 17.68 0.52
N TRP A 174 -12.34 18.42 0.79
CA TRP A 174 -11.67 18.38 2.09
C TRP A 174 -12.47 19.06 3.20
N ASP A 175 -13.32 20.03 2.87
CA ASP A 175 -14.23 20.66 3.85
C ASP A 175 -15.25 19.65 4.41
N GLU A 176 -15.61 18.63 3.62
CA GLU A 176 -16.55 17.57 4.02
C GLU A 176 -15.87 16.26 4.43
N VAL A 177 -14.77 15.90 3.78
CA VAL A 177 -14.09 14.61 3.92
C VAL A 177 -12.59 14.86 4.11
N LYS A 178 -12.18 14.88 5.38
CA LYS A 178 -10.77 14.98 5.76
C LYS A 178 -10.13 13.60 5.81
N TRP A 179 -8.82 13.53 5.68
CA TRP A 179 -8.09 12.31 6.06
C TRP A 179 -8.24 12.08 7.57
N ASP A 180 -8.25 10.82 8.00
CA ASP A 180 -8.29 10.52 9.43
C ASP A 180 -6.85 10.41 9.97
N PRO A 181 -6.41 11.33 10.85
CA PRO A 181 -5.03 11.36 11.34
C PRO A 181 -4.64 10.13 12.16
N GLN A 182 -5.59 9.27 12.56
CA GLN A 182 -5.24 8.00 13.19
C GLN A 182 -4.41 7.08 12.27
N PHE A 183 -4.59 7.20 10.95
CA PHE A 183 -3.87 6.40 9.96
C PHE A 183 -2.62 7.13 9.47
N LYS A 184 -1.48 6.87 10.10
CA LYS A 184 -0.22 7.50 9.68
C LYS A 184 0.29 7.04 8.31
N THR A 185 0.09 5.76 7.96
CA THR A 185 0.63 5.17 6.71
C THR A 185 -0.31 4.13 6.10
N ALA A 186 -0.53 3.01 6.79
CA ALA A 186 -1.37 1.93 6.29
C ALA A 186 -2.87 2.26 6.45
N PHE A 187 -3.68 1.84 5.47
CA PHE A 187 -5.15 1.98 5.44
C PHE A 187 -5.72 3.41 5.39
N GLU A 188 -4.92 4.47 5.46
CA GLU A 188 -5.38 5.85 5.26
C GLU A 188 -6.12 6.01 3.92
N HIS A 189 -5.58 5.35 2.89
CA HIS A 189 -6.11 5.40 1.54
C HIS A 189 -7.51 4.80 1.46
N SER A 190 -7.68 3.57 1.96
CA SER A 190 -8.98 2.90 1.98
C SER A 190 -9.99 3.64 2.85
N ASP A 191 -9.56 4.20 3.98
CA ASP A 191 -10.43 5.00 4.84
C ASP A 191 -10.95 6.26 4.13
N PHE A 192 -10.05 7.04 3.54
CA PHE A 192 -10.39 8.28 2.86
C PHE A 192 -11.41 8.04 1.74
N PHE A 193 -11.16 7.05 0.88
CA PHE A 193 -12.05 6.73 -0.23
C PHE A 193 -13.39 6.13 0.21
N LEU A 194 -13.43 5.35 1.31
CA LEU A 194 -14.72 4.93 1.88
C LEU A 194 -15.51 6.08 2.49
N ARG A 195 -14.86 7.06 3.12
CA ARG A 195 -15.53 8.29 3.62
C ARG A 195 -15.96 9.21 2.48
N LEU A 196 -15.25 9.18 1.36
CA LEU A 196 -15.70 9.85 0.15
C LEU A 196 -16.91 9.13 -0.45
N LYS A 197 -16.96 7.80 -0.41
CA LYS A 197 -18.10 7.03 -0.93
C LYS A 197 -19.32 7.13 -0.03
N TYR A 198 -19.13 7.04 1.28
CA TYR A 198 -20.18 6.91 2.27
C TYR A 198 -20.17 8.05 3.28
N LYS A 199 -21.36 8.54 3.64
CA LYS A 199 -21.50 9.55 4.67
C LYS A 199 -20.95 9.02 6.00
N ALA A 200 -20.03 9.78 6.56
CA ALA A 200 -19.54 9.61 7.92
C ALA A 200 -20.21 10.63 8.86
N ASP A 201 -20.07 10.42 10.16
CA ASP A 201 -20.38 11.45 11.16
C ASP A 201 -19.37 12.62 11.07
N LYS A 202 -19.56 13.65 11.91
CA LYS A 202 -18.72 14.87 11.90
C LYS A 202 -17.23 14.61 12.17
N VAL A 203 -16.89 13.50 12.80
CA VAL A 203 -15.51 13.12 13.13
C VAL A 203 -14.97 12.03 12.19
N GLY A 204 -15.78 11.56 11.23
CA GLY A 204 -15.35 10.63 10.19
C GLY A 204 -15.67 9.16 10.45
N ASN A 205 -16.47 8.82 11.45
CA ASN A 205 -16.89 7.44 11.69
C ASN A 205 -18.08 7.04 10.80
N PRO A 206 -18.14 5.79 10.34
CA PRO A 206 -19.30 5.30 9.61
C PRO A 206 -20.57 5.34 10.47
N VAL A 207 -21.69 5.74 9.87
CA VAL A 207 -22.99 5.75 10.56
C VAL A 207 -23.65 4.37 10.43
N PHE A 208 -23.92 3.70 11.55
CA PHE A 208 -24.56 2.37 11.59
C PHE A 208 -26.03 2.46 12.02
N LYS A 209 -26.94 1.71 11.37
CA LYS A 209 -28.30 1.46 11.87
C LYS A 209 -28.46 -0.04 12.09
N ASN A 210 -28.84 -0.44 13.29
CA ASN A 210 -29.08 -1.84 13.68
C ASN A 210 -27.89 -2.79 13.40
N LYS A 211 -26.74 -2.52 14.03
CA LYS A 211 -25.46 -3.29 13.91
C LYS A 211 -24.90 -3.42 12.48
N LYS A 212 -25.54 -2.87 11.46
CA LYS A 212 -25.08 -2.78 10.07
C LYS A 212 -24.78 -1.33 9.70
N ALA A 213 -23.75 -1.10 8.89
CA ALA A 213 -23.43 0.24 8.43
C ALA A 213 -24.57 0.73 7.52
N VAL A 214 -25.16 1.90 7.80
CA VAL A 214 -26.06 2.56 6.84
C VAL A 214 -25.18 3.46 5.99
N LEU A 215 -24.70 2.84 4.93
CA LEU A 215 -23.82 3.44 3.95
C LEU A 215 -24.63 4.31 2.99
N LYS A 216 -25.12 5.47 3.47
CA LYS A 216 -25.68 6.50 2.58
C LYS A 216 -24.55 7.05 1.71
N LYS A 217 -24.75 7.11 0.40
CA LYS A 217 -23.75 7.67 -0.51
C LYS A 217 -23.48 9.14 -0.20
N ASN A 218 -22.22 9.53 -0.27
CA ASN A 218 -21.82 10.94 -0.27
C ASN A 218 -22.18 11.59 -1.62
N ARG A 219 -22.06 12.92 -1.72
CA ARG A 219 -22.37 13.67 -2.95
C ARG A 219 -21.26 13.57 -3.99
N PHE A 220 -20.01 13.42 -3.54
CA PHE A 220 -18.85 13.37 -4.41
C PHE A 220 -18.64 11.98 -5.03
N ARG A 221 -18.17 12.00 -6.26
CA ARG A 221 -17.75 10.84 -7.04
C ARG A 221 -16.31 11.02 -7.51
N ILE A 222 -15.69 9.91 -7.87
CA ILE A 222 -14.33 9.85 -8.37
C ILE A 222 -14.38 9.48 -9.83
N ALA A 223 -13.63 10.23 -10.63
CA ALA A 223 -13.36 9.90 -12.01
C ALA A 223 -11.93 9.37 -12.18
N TYR A 224 -11.75 8.52 -13.17
CA TYR A 224 -10.44 8.05 -13.60
C TYR A 224 -10.30 8.20 -15.11
N THR A 225 -9.15 8.65 -15.56
CA THR A 225 -8.77 8.67 -16.98
C THR A 225 -7.30 8.25 -17.14
N PRO A 226 -6.98 7.23 -17.96
CA PRO A 226 -5.60 6.81 -18.20
C PRO A 226 -4.83 7.76 -19.13
N ASP A 227 -5.52 8.72 -19.78
CA ASP A 227 -4.95 9.65 -20.75
C ASP A 227 -4.03 10.71 -20.11
N THR A 228 -4.02 10.77 -18.78
CA THR A 228 -3.03 11.51 -17.99
C THR A 228 -2.23 10.53 -17.15
N TRP A 229 -0.92 10.50 -17.33
CA TRP A 229 -0.06 9.57 -16.60
C TRP A 229 1.28 10.15 -16.14
N MET A 230 1.80 9.57 -15.06
CA MET A 230 3.05 9.95 -14.40
C MET A 230 3.88 8.69 -14.10
N PHE A 231 5.18 8.84 -13.85
CA PHE A 231 5.98 7.73 -13.32
C PHE A 231 5.90 7.67 -11.80
N HIS A 232 5.94 6.45 -11.26
CA HIS A 232 6.08 6.19 -9.83
C HIS A 232 7.46 5.57 -9.56
N LYS A 233 8.33 6.34 -8.90
CA LYS A 233 9.73 5.98 -8.61
C LYS A 233 9.91 5.69 -7.13
N LYS A 234 9.65 4.43 -6.76
CA LYS A 234 9.74 3.96 -5.37
C LYS A 234 11.12 4.15 -4.75
N ASP A 235 11.13 4.45 -3.46
CA ASP A 235 12.32 4.37 -2.63
C ASP A 235 12.75 2.91 -2.43
N VAL A 236 14.01 2.62 -2.71
CA VAL A 236 14.60 1.28 -2.56
C VAL A 236 15.68 1.20 -1.48
N HIS A 237 16.06 2.29 -0.82
CA HIS A 237 17.25 2.30 0.04
C HIS A 237 17.10 3.01 1.40
N ASN A 238 16.04 3.78 1.67
CA ASN A 238 15.94 4.47 2.95
C ASN A 238 15.46 3.58 4.11
N SER A 239 16.42 3.11 4.92
CA SER A 239 16.16 2.24 6.07
C SER A 239 15.44 2.94 7.23
N GLU A 240 15.64 4.25 7.41
CA GLU A 240 14.94 5.02 8.43
C GLU A 240 13.45 5.15 8.10
N TYR A 241 13.12 5.63 6.89
CA TYR A 241 11.76 5.76 6.39
C TYR A 241 10.97 4.44 6.49
N ARG A 242 11.59 3.30 6.14
CA ARG A 242 10.95 1.98 6.19
C ARG A 242 10.37 1.62 7.56
N LYS A 243 11.03 2.00 8.65
CA LYS A 243 10.54 1.74 10.02
C LYS A 243 9.19 2.40 10.27
N TYR A 244 8.98 3.60 9.71
CA TYR A 244 7.74 4.35 9.82
C TYR A 244 6.67 3.84 8.84
N ARG A 245 7.11 3.41 7.65
CA ARG A 245 6.22 2.88 6.61
C ARG A 245 5.59 1.54 6.97
N ALA A 246 6.35 0.65 7.61
CA ALA A 246 6.00 -0.75 7.89
C ALA A 246 5.08 -0.96 9.12
N ARG A 247 4.57 0.11 9.73
CA ARG A 247 3.72 0.02 10.92
C ARG A 247 2.43 -0.77 10.66
N ALA A 248 2.17 -1.78 11.48
CA ALA A 248 1.01 -2.67 11.33
C ALA A 248 -0.29 -2.13 11.96
N VAL A 249 -0.24 -1.05 12.74
CA VAL A 249 -1.40 -0.57 13.54
C VAL A 249 -2.61 -0.15 12.70
N GLY A 250 -2.37 0.36 11.48
CA GLY A 250 -3.44 0.88 10.61
C GLY A 250 -4.50 -0.16 10.24
N TYR A 251 -4.13 -1.44 10.17
CA TYR A 251 -5.11 -2.49 9.84
C TYR A 251 -6.10 -2.73 10.97
N GLN A 252 -5.65 -2.74 12.23
CA GLN A 252 -6.52 -2.95 13.38
C GLN A 252 -7.46 -1.75 13.56
N GLN A 253 -6.90 -0.53 13.49
CA GLN A 253 -7.67 0.72 13.50
C GLN A 253 -8.76 0.73 12.42
N PHE A 254 -8.43 0.29 11.20
CA PHE A 254 -9.38 0.24 10.10
C PHE A 254 -10.52 -0.76 10.37
N LYS A 255 -10.18 -1.97 10.86
CA LYS A 255 -11.17 -2.99 11.21
C LYS A 255 -12.14 -2.52 12.28
N GLU A 256 -11.61 -1.89 13.33
CA GLU A 256 -12.42 -1.34 14.43
C GLU A 256 -13.34 -0.22 13.93
N LYS A 257 -12.78 0.75 13.20
CA LYS A 257 -13.53 1.89 12.66
C LYS A 257 -14.67 1.46 11.75
N TRP A 258 -14.38 0.57 10.79
CA TRP A 258 -15.34 0.15 9.77
C TRP A 258 -16.18 -1.08 10.18
N LYS A 259 -15.96 -1.63 11.39
CA LYS A 259 -16.58 -2.87 11.90
C LYS A 259 -16.49 -4.01 10.89
N VAL A 260 -15.28 -4.22 10.37
CA VAL A 260 -14.96 -5.32 9.46
C VAL A 260 -13.93 -6.25 10.09
N GLY A 261 -14.09 -7.56 9.88
CA GLY A 261 -13.17 -8.59 10.33
C GLY A 261 -12.15 -8.96 9.25
N SER A 262 -12.44 -8.67 7.99
CA SER A 262 -11.58 -8.99 6.86
C SER A 262 -11.64 -7.94 5.75
N SER A 263 -10.59 -7.91 4.92
CA SER A 263 -10.49 -7.08 3.71
C SER A 263 -10.04 -7.95 2.54
N VAL A 264 -10.78 -7.92 1.44
CA VAL A 264 -10.54 -8.67 0.20
C VAL A 264 -10.25 -7.66 -0.91
N SER A 265 -9.21 -7.91 -1.72
CA SER A 265 -8.84 -7.02 -2.82
C SER A 265 -8.47 -7.80 -4.07
N SER A 266 -9.02 -7.41 -5.23
CA SER A 266 -8.65 -7.98 -6.53
C SER A 266 -7.20 -7.69 -6.94
N PHE A 267 -6.58 -6.66 -6.36
CA PHE A 267 -5.16 -6.35 -6.58
C PHE A 267 -4.23 -7.20 -5.70
N ASN A 268 -4.77 -7.79 -4.64
CA ASN A 268 -4.03 -8.72 -3.81
C ASN A 268 -4.10 -10.13 -4.44
N LYS A 269 -3.12 -10.46 -5.28
CA LYS A 269 -2.57 -11.82 -5.23
C LYS A 269 -1.76 -11.94 -3.92
N VAL A 270 -2.45 -12.05 -2.77
CA VAL A 270 -1.94 -12.01 -1.37
C VAL A 270 -1.20 -10.69 -1.01
N SER A 271 -1.57 -9.95 0.04
CA SER A 271 -1.06 -8.55 0.24
C SER A 271 0.44 -8.44 0.61
N PRO A 272 1.15 -7.34 0.28
CA PRO A 272 2.57 -7.13 0.64
C PRO A 272 2.86 -7.06 2.14
N VAL A 273 1.96 -6.51 2.95
CA VAL A 273 2.11 -6.50 4.43
C VAL A 273 1.99 -7.91 4.99
N ARG A 274 1.12 -8.75 4.40
CA ARG A 274 1.11 -10.17 4.70
C ARG A 274 2.39 -10.83 4.18
N ARG A 275 2.87 -10.50 2.98
CA ARG A 275 4.10 -11.08 2.39
C ARG A 275 5.35 -10.74 3.18
N GLU A 276 5.61 -9.49 3.56
CA GLU A 276 6.76 -9.12 4.41
C GLU A 276 6.66 -9.78 5.78
N MET A 277 5.48 -9.75 6.42
CA MET A 277 5.27 -10.45 7.68
C MET A 277 5.45 -11.97 7.55
N PHE A 278 5.03 -12.57 6.43
CA PHE A 278 5.26 -13.99 6.14
C PHE A 278 6.72 -14.28 5.79
N LEU A 279 7.44 -13.37 5.14
CA LEU A 279 8.88 -13.50 4.86
C LEU A 279 9.67 -13.44 6.17
N ASP A 280 9.39 -12.46 7.05
CA ASP A 280 10.01 -12.38 8.38
C ASP A 280 9.71 -13.63 9.22
N ILE A 281 8.46 -14.12 9.18
CA ILE A 281 8.07 -15.37 9.87
C ILE A 281 8.73 -16.60 9.21
N LYS A 282 8.91 -16.60 7.89
CA LYS A 282 9.58 -17.69 7.17
C LYS A 282 11.06 -17.72 7.49
N ASP A 283 11.73 -16.58 7.53
CA ASP A 283 13.12 -16.44 7.96
C ASP A 283 13.27 -16.89 9.42
N GLU A 284 12.37 -16.48 10.31
CA GLU A 284 12.34 -16.94 11.71
C GLU A 284 12.13 -18.46 11.81
N ASN A 285 11.14 -19.01 11.10
CA ASN A 285 10.83 -20.44 11.13
C ASN A 285 11.97 -21.27 10.51
N LEU A 286 12.59 -20.81 9.42
CA LEU A 286 13.75 -21.46 8.83
C LEU A 286 14.94 -21.42 9.79
N GLY A 287 15.21 -20.29 10.44
CA GLY A 287 16.27 -20.18 11.45
C GLY A 287 16.07 -21.13 12.63
N LEU A 288 14.84 -21.24 13.14
CA LEU A 288 14.50 -22.20 14.19
C LEU A 288 14.68 -23.65 13.73
N ALA A 289 14.24 -23.98 12.52
CA ALA A 289 14.41 -25.31 11.95
C ALA A 289 15.89 -25.65 11.76
N MET A 290 16.68 -24.75 11.18
CA MET A 290 18.13 -24.89 11.04
C MET A 290 18.80 -25.14 12.38
N HIS A 291 18.46 -24.36 13.41
CA HIS A 291 19.01 -24.54 14.75
C HIS A 291 18.71 -25.94 15.33
N ILE A 292 17.49 -26.45 15.15
CA ILE A 292 17.13 -27.82 15.60
C ILE A 292 17.92 -28.88 14.80
N LEU A 293 18.02 -28.72 13.49
CA LEU A 293 18.76 -29.66 12.63
C LEU A 293 20.26 -29.69 12.96
N GLU A 294 20.86 -28.51 13.15
CA GLU A 294 22.27 -28.34 13.52
C GLU A 294 22.55 -28.89 14.92
N LYS A 295 21.64 -28.67 15.89
CA LYS A 295 21.72 -29.26 17.24
C LYS A 295 21.84 -30.78 17.22
N HIS A 296 21.25 -31.43 16.21
CA HIS A 296 21.31 -32.88 16.02
C HIS A 296 22.31 -33.32 14.95
N SER A 297 23.22 -32.43 14.52
CA SER A 297 24.25 -32.71 13.50
C SER A 297 23.67 -33.28 12.20
N CYS A 298 22.48 -32.82 11.82
CA CYS A 298 21.81 -33.29 10.61
C CYS A 298 22.41 -32.63 9.38
N LYS A 299 22.63 -33.43 8.33
CA LYS A 299 22.83 -32.89 6.98
C LYS A 299 21.45 -32.54 6.41
N TRP A 300 21.35 -31.38 5.80
CA TRP A 300 20.11 -30.88 5.22
C TRP A 300 20.42 -29.97 4.03
N TRP A 301 19.40 -29.73 3.20
CA TRP A 301 19.45 -28.74 2.12
C TRP A 301 18.08 -28.06 1.98
N LEU A 302 18.05 -26.90 1.34
CA LEU A 302 16.80 -26.27 0.93
C LEU A 302 16.24 -27.04 -0.27
N GLU A 303 14.94 -27.31 -0.27
CA GLU A 303 14.26 -28.09 -1.31
C GLU A 303 13.26 -27.25 -2.10
N ALA A 304 12.86 -27.71 -3.28
CA ALA A 304 11.76 -27.17 -4.09
C ALA A 304 11.75 -25.63 -4.25
N GLY A 305 10.62 -24.98 -3.96
CA GLY A 305 10.43 -23.54 -4.12
C GLY A 305 11.29 -22.72 -3.17
N THR A 306 11.62 -23.28 -2.00
CA THR A 306 12.55 -22.69 -1.03
C THR A 306 13.97 -22.61 -1.60
N CYS A 307 14.47 -23.68 -2.21
CA CYS A 307 15.77 -23.71 -2.90
C CYS A 307 15.82 -22.73 -4.08
N LEU A 308 14.80 -22.77 -4.94
CA LEU A 308 14.71 -21.90 -6.11
C LEU A 308 14.70 -20.42 -5.71
N GLY A 309 14.00 -20.06 -4.63
CA GLY A 309 14.02 -18.71 -4.09
C GLY A 309 15.41 -18.26 -3.66
N ALA A 310 16.09 -19.09 -2.86
CA ALA A 310 17.45 -18.81 -2.39
C ALA A 310 18.43 -18.57 -3.55
N VAL A 311 18.36 -19.39 -4.60
CA VAL A 311 19.25 -19.26 -5.77
C VAL A 311 18.88 -18.08 -6.67
N ARG A 312 17.59 -17.94 -7.02
CA ARG A 312 17.13 -16.98 -8.04
C ARG A 312 17.11 -15.54 -7.52
N GLN A 313 16.68 -15.34 -6.28
CA GLN A 313 16.35 -14.02 -5.75
C GLN A 313 16.90 -13.79 -4.33
N ARG A 314 17.76 -14.68 -3.82
CA ARG A 314 18.38 -14.61 -2.49
C ARG A 314 17.37 -14.36 -1.36
N ALA A 315 16.17 -14.91 -1.53
CA ALA A 315 15.03 -14.76 -0.63
C ALA A 315 13.97 -15.82 -0.98
N PHE A 316 13.03 -16.09 -0.08
CA PHE A 316 11.87 -16.93 -0.40
C PHE A 316 11.08 -16.38 -1.60
N ILE A 317 10.46 -17.27 -2.38
CA ILE A 317 9.55 -16.90 -3.46
C ILE A 317 8.28 -16.31 -2.85
N THR A 318 7.88 -15.14 -3.35
CA THR A 318 6.88 -14.27 -2.70
C THR A 318 5.43 -14.78 -2.74
N TYR A 319 5.15 -15.79 -3.58
CA TYR A 319 3.84 -16.45 -3.70
C TYR A 319 3.88 -17.93 -3.29
N ASP A 320 5.01 -18.39 -2.74
CA ASP A 320 5.19 -19.75 -2.26
C ASP A 320 4.71 -19.82 -0.80
N PRO A 321 3.80 -20.74 -0.40
CA PRO A 321 3.17 -20.69 0.91
C PRO A 321 3.98 -21.37 2.04
N ASP A 322 4.95 -22.21 1.71
CA ASP A 322 5.63 -23.15 2.61
C ASP A 322 7.16 -22.98 2.61
N ILE A 323 7.82 -23.77 3.45
CA ILE A 323 9.27 -23.88 3.60
C ILE A 323 9.58 -25.37 3.43
N ASP A 324 10.47 -25.72 2.50
CA ASP A 324 10.81 -27.10 2.19
C ASP A 324 12.28 -27.36 2.51
N ILE A 325 12.53 -28.39 3.33
CA ILE A 325 13.87 -28.83 3.72
C ILE A 325 14.01 -30.31 3.40
N GLY A 326 15.09 -30.67 2.70
CA GLY A 326 15.46 -32.05 2.43
C GLY A 326 16.47 -32.59 3.45
N LEU A 327 16.28 -33.85 3.83
CA LEU A 327 17.17 -34.61 4.71
C LEU A 327 17.48 -36.00 4.12
N PRO A 328 18.68 -36.56 4.36
CA PRO A 328 18.96 -37.96 4.07
C PRO A 328 18.12 -38.94 4.91
N GLU A 329 17.81 -40.10 4.34
CA GLU A 329 17.14 -41.24 5.00
C GLU A 329 17.78 -41.60 6.35
N ALA A 330 19.11 -41.47 6.48
CA ALA A 330 19.85 -41.77 7.70
C ALA A 330 19.37 -40.97 8.94
N HIS A 331 18.63 -39.87 8.74
CA HIS A 331 18.04 -39.06 9.81
C HIS A 331 16.60 -39.45 10.18
N LEU A 332 15.98 -40.44 9.54
CA LEU A 332 14.66 -40.95 9.92
C LEU A 332 14.58 -41.42 11.38
N LYS A 333 15.69 -41.88 11.95
CA LYS A 333 15.78 -42.24 13.38
C LYS A 333 15.49 -41.07 14.34
N LEU A 334 15.48 -39.83 13.86
CA LEU A 334 15.19 -38.63 14.64
C LEU A 334 13.72 -38.21 14.55
N TRP A 335 12.85 -38.97 13.90
CA TRP A 335 11.45 -38.62 13.65
C TRP A 335 10.71 -38.10 14.90
N ASP A 336 10.67 -38.90 15.97
CA ASP A 336 9.97 -38.53 17.21
C ASP A 336 10.68 -37.40 17.96
N VAL A 337 12.01 -37.32 17.82
CA VAL A 337 12.83 -36.23 18.39
C VAL A 337 12.48 -34.91 17.71
N PHE A 338 12.36 -34.88 16.38
CA PHE A 338 11.93 -33.70 15.64
C PHE A 338 10.52 -33.29 16.03
N ILE A 339 9.57 -34.22 16.14
CA ILE A 339 8.21 -33.89 16.60
C ILE A 339 8.27 -33.17 17.96
N LYS A 340 9.08 -33.65 18.90
CA LYS A 340 9.21 -33.04 20.23
C LYS A 340 9.89 -31.66 20.18
N GLU A 341 11.04 -31.55 19.53
CA GLU A 341 11.85 -30.32 19.47
C GLU A 341 11.14 -29.21 18.70
N PHE A 342 10.52 -29.52 17.56
CA PHE A 342 9.72 -28.55 16.80
C PHE A 342 8.50 -28.08 17.62
N LYS A 343 7.82 -28.99 18.34
CA LYS A 343 6.76 -28.60 19.29
C LYS A 343 7.27 -27.67 20.39
N SER A 344 8.43 -27.94 20.96
CA SER A 344 9.07 -27.06 21.95
C SER A 344 9.47 -25.69 21.37
N ALA A 345 9.78 -25.61 20.07
CA ALA A 345 10.03 -24.34 19.36
C ALA A 345 8.74 -23.61 18.93
N GLY A 346 7.56 -24.12 19.32
CA GLY A 346 6.26 -23.51 19.05
C GLY A 346 5.68 -23.87 17.68
N PHE A 347 6.14 -24.93 17.04
CA PHE A 347 5.49 -25.51 15.87
C PHE A 347 4.42 -26.51 16.27
N GLU A 348 3.35 -26.57 15.48
CA GLU A 348 2.32 -27.59 15.59
C GLU A 348 2.59 -28.68 14.56
N LEU A 349 2.49 -29.95 14.96
CA LEU A 349 2.55 -31.06 14.01
C LEU A 349 1.32 -30.98 13.10
N TYR A 350 1.56 -30.89 11.79
CA TYR A 350 0.51 -30.70 10.80
C TYR A 350 0.16 -31.98 10.06
N LYS A 351 1.18 -32.75 9.63
CA LYS A 351 1.01 -33.98 8.86
C LYS A 351 2.23 -34.87 9.02
N GLU A 352 1.98 -36.17 9.06
CA GLU A 352 2.98 -37.22 8.86
C GLU A 352 2.58 -37.96 7.59
N TRP A 353 3.54 -38.23 6.70
CA TRP A 353 3.26 -38.94 5.46
C TRP A 353 4.20 -40.12 5.27
N GLU A 354 3.59 -41.25 4.91
CA GLU A 354 4.27 -42.48 4.59
C GLU A 354 3.82 -42.97 3.20
N HIS A 355 4.75 -43.59 2.46
CA HIS A 355 4.50 -44.22 1.17
C HIS A 355 5.22 -45.56 1.12
N ASP A 356 4.51 -46.63 0.76
CA ASP A 356 5.02 -48.01 0.72
C ASP A 356 5.78 -48.45 1.99
N GLY A 357 5.23 -48.08 3.16
CA GLY A 357 5.81 -48.42 4.46
C GLY A 357 7.07 -47.61 4.82
N LYS A 358 7.44 -46.61 4.02
CA LYS A 358 8.54 -45.69 4.29
C LYS A 358 8.02 -44.33 4.69
N ARG A 359 8.64 -43.76 5.71
CA ARG A 359 8.40 -42.40 6.19
C ARG A 359 9.02 -41.38 5.24
N MET A 360 8.19 -40.47 4.70
CA MET A 360 8.59 -39.57 3.61
C MET A 360 8.60 -38.10 4.01
N GLU A 361 7.61 -37.62 4.78
CA GLU A 361 7.43 -36.19 5.08
C GLU A 361 6.96 -36.00 6.52
N LEU A 362 7.63 -35.10 7.24
CA LEU A 362 7.15 -34.50 8.48
C LEU A 362 6.80 -33.03 8.23
N SER A 363 5.51 -32.70 8.31
CA SER A 363 5.04 -31.32 8.15
C SER A 363 4.68 -30.69 9.47
N PHE A 364 5.08 -29.44 9.63
CA PHE A 364 4.78 -28.61 10.78
C PHE A 364 4.12 -27.30 10.34
N LYS A 365 3.45 -26.63 11.28
CA LYS A 365 2.89 -25.30 11.07
C LYS A 365 3.21 -24.38 12.24
N ARG A 366 3.70 -23.18 11.96
CA ARG A 366 3.96 -22.15 13.00
C ARG A 366 3.61 -20.77 12.47
N LYS A 367 2.86 -20.01 13.25
CA LYS A 367 2.38 -18.65 12.91
C LYS A 367 1.70 -18.60 11.52
N GLY A 368 1.02 -19.68 11.13
CA GLY A 368 0.30 -19.77 9.85
C GLY A 368 1.11 -20.26 8.64
N ILE A 369 2.43 -20.44 8.78
CA ILE A 369 3.33 -20.94 7.72
C ILE A 369 3.58 -22.44 7.91
N LYS A 370 3.49 -23.21 6.82
CA LYS A 370 3.84 -24.64 6.78
C LYS A 370 5.35 -24.78 6.57
N LEU A 371 5.96 -25.77 7.22
CA LEU A 371 7.35 -26.18 7.04
C LEU A 371 7.39 -27.69 6.89
N ASP A 372 8.01 -28.17 5.84
CA ASP A 372 8.10 -29.58 5.50
C ASP A 372 9.54 -30.09 5.57
N LEU A 373 9.69 -31.24 6.23
CA LEU A 373 10.91 -32.02 6.26
C LEU A 373 10.71 -33.25 5.38
N PHE A 374 11.37 -33.27 4.22
CA PHE A 374 11.34 -34.39 3.28
C PHE A 374 12.55 -35.31 3.49
N PHE A 375 12.31 -36.62 3.56
CA PHE A 375 13.36 -37.62 3.71
C PHE A 375 13.62 -38.30 2.36
N PHE A 376 14.88 -38.23 1.92
CA PHE A 376 15.33 -38.74 0.62
C PHE A 376 16.17 -40.01 0.79
N PHE A 377 15.86 -41.01 -0.04
CA PHE A 377 16.39 -42.37 -0.01
C PHE A 377 17.45 -42.58 -1.10
#